data_AF-A0AAV0NV53-F1
#
_entry.id   AF-A0AAV0NV53-F1
#
_cell.length_a   1.000
_cell.length_b   1.000
_cell.length_c   1.000
_cell.angle_alpha   90.00
_cell.angle_beta   90.00
_cell.angle_gamma   90.00
#
_symmetry.space_group_name_H-M   'P 1'
#
loop_
_entity.id
_entity.type
_entity.pdbx_description
1 polymer ?
#
loop_
_entity_poly.entity_id
_entity_poly.type
_entity_poly.pdbx_seq_one_letter_code
_entity_poly.pdbx_strand_id
1 'polypeptide(L)'
;GGKDGTPPTIDKVFFETHKSNGEIKEQAAKERHAVLVETREANPDLEPMELVEICYGEQRHGHIIGFGGGLRPKDLKGPDALSRAELASKLRESNGEKADLAAVIAEQAKVISEMREMMERMNQRSGSPTTNQNGQP
;
A
#
# COMPACT_ATOMS: atom_id res chain seq x y z
N GLY A 1 -28.13 12.16 1.03
CA GLY A 1 -28.62 11.31 -0.06
C GLY A 1 -29.75 12.01 -0.75
N GLY A 2 -29.70 12.15 -2.07
CA GLY A 2 -30.79 12.73 -2.87
C GLY A 2 -32.06 11.87 -2.86
N LYS A 3 -33.18 12.50 -3.19
CA LYS A 3 -34.55 11.93 -3.10
C LYS A 3 -34.76 10.67 -3.96
N ASP A 4 -33.91 10.46 -4.97
CA ASP A 4 -34.11 9.46 -6.04
C ASP A 4 -33.11 8.29 -5.99
N GLY A 5 -32.31 8.19 -4.92
CA GLY A 5 -31.31 7.11 -4.77
C GLY A 5 -30.13 7.15 -5.75
N THR A 6 -30.18 8.03 -6.76
CA THR A 6 -29.08 8.25 -7.69
C THR A 6 -28.11 9.28 -7.11
N PRO A 7 -26.80 8.99 -7.03
CA PRO A 7 -25.80 9.96 -6.60
C PRO A 7 -25.79 11.18 -7.54
N PRO A 8 -25.81 12.41 -7.01
CA PRO A 8 -25.61 13.60 -7.83
C PRO A 8 -24.19 13.62 -8.42
N THR A 9 -24.03 14.20 -9.60
CA THR A 9 -22.72 14.41 -10.23
C THR A 9 -21.91 15.47 -9.49
N ILE A 10 -20.59 15.42 -9.59
CA ILE A 10 -19.69 16.33 -8.86
C ILE A 10 -19.94 17.80 -9.21
N ASP A 11 -20.19 18.13 -10.46
CA ASP A 11 -20.54 19.49 -10.89
C ASP A 11 -21.81 20.01 -10.21
N LYS A 12 -22.85 19.15 -10.10
CA LYS A 12 -24.09 19.49 -9.39
C LYS A 12 -23.86 19.66 -7.90
N VAL A 13 -23.07 18.78 -7.28
CA VAL A 13 -22.72 18.90 -5.85
C VAL A 13 -21.97 20.22 -5.62
N PHE A 14 -21.02 20.56 -6.50
CA PHE A 14 -20.27 21.80 -6.43
C PHE A 14 -21.20 23.03 -6.53
N PHE A 15 -22.08 23.04 -7.53
CA PHE A 15 -23.06 24.13 -7.72
C PHE A 15 -23.97 24.30 -6.49
N GLU A 16 -24.55 23.21 -5.99
CA GLU A 16 -25.46 23.26 -4.84
C GLU A 16 -24.77 23.73 -3.55
N THR A 17 -23.49 23.42 -3.37
CA THR A 17 -22.72 23.82 -2.19
C THR A 17 -22.19 25.25 -2.25
N HIS A 18 -21.99 25.80 -3.46
CA HIS A 18 -21.42 27.14 -3.66
C HIS A 18 -22.45 28.20 -4.10
N LYS A 19 -23.70 27.80 -4.40
CA LYS A 19 -24.76 28.74 -4.75
C LYS A 19 -25.30 29.49 -3.53
N SER A 20 -25.55 30.77 -3.71
CA SER A 20 -26.27 31.65 -2.78
C SER A 20 -27.39 32.33 -3.55
N ASN A 21 -28.64 32.12 -3.14
CA ASN A 21 -29.84 32.60 -3.85
C ASN A 21 -29.95 32.06 -5.29
N GLY A 22 -29.55 30.81 -5.52
CA GLY A 22 -29.67 30.15 -6.82
C GLY A 22 -28.48 30.34 -7.77
N GLU A 23 -27.49 31.17 -7.40
CA GLU A 23 -26.33 31.44 -8.26
C GLU A 23 -25.02 31.39 -7.47
N ILE A 24 -23.93 31.01 -8.14
CA ILE A 24 -22.58 31.12 -7.58
C ILE A 24 -22.15 32.58 -7.69
N LYS A 25 -21.78 33.23 -6.58
CA LYS A 25 -21.38 34.64 -6.57
C LYS A 25 -19.88 34.85 -6.72
N GLU A 26 -19.09 33.92 -6.18
CA GLU A 26 -17.63 33.98 -6.20
C GLU A 26 -17.08 33.63 -7.59
N GLN A 27 -16.26 34.51 -8.16
CA GLN A 27 -15.72 34.32 -9.52
C GLN A 27 -14.84 33.07 -9.63
N ALA A 28 -13.95 32.83 -8.66
CA ALA A 28 -13.11 31.62 -8.66
C ALA A 28 -13.95 30.33 -8.56
N ALA A 29 -15.08 30.36 -7.87
CA ALA A 29 -16.00 29.23 -7.83
C ALA A 29 -16.75 29.04 -9.16
N LYS A 30 -17.12 30.13 -9.85
CA LYS A 30 -17.71 30.05 -11.20
C LYS A 30 -16.76 29.40 -12.20
N GLU A 31 -15.49 29.79 -12.17
CA GLU A 31 -14.45 29.24 -13.06
C GLU A 31 -14.24 27.75 -12.80
N ARG A 32 -14.10 27.35 -11.53
CA ARG A 32 -14.00 25.92 -11.17
C ARG A 32 -15.22 25.13 -11.61
N HIS A 33 -16.42 25.67 -11.41
CA HIS A 33 -17.65 25.02 -11.86
C HIS A 33 -17.67 24.84 -13.39
N ALA A 34 -17.26 25.86 -14.15
CA ALA A 34 -17.17 25.76 -15.61
C ALA A 34 -16.20 24.65 -16.05
N VAL A 35 -15.01 24.58 -15.43
CA VAL A 35 -14.02 23.51 -15.72
C VAL A 35 -14.60 22.13 -15.39
N LEU A 36 -15.30 21.96 -14.27
CA LEU A 36 -15.96 20.70 -13.91
C LEU A 36 -17.00 20.28 -14.95
N VAL A 37 -17.82 21.22 -15.42
CA VAL A 37 -18.86 20.95 -16.44
C VAL A 37 -18.23 20.58 -17.78
N GLU A 38 -17.30 21.41 -18.28
CA GLU A 38 -16.63 21.18 -19.58
C GLU A 38 -15.87 19.86 -19.61
N THR A 39 -15.14 19.54 -18.53
CA THR A 39 -14.36 18.29 -18.44
C THR A 39 -15.26 17.07 -18.42
N ARG A 40 -16.38 17.13 -17.70
CA ARG A 40 -17.37 16.05 -17.63
C ARG A 40 -18.08 15.83 -18.97
N GLU A 41 -18.39 16.90 -19.68
CA GLU A 41 -19.04 16.83 -21.00
C GLU A 41 -18.08 16.31 -22.07
N ALA A 42 -16.80 16.71 -22.02
CA ALA A 42 -15.77 16.21 -22.91
C ALA A 42 -15.43 14.74 -22.65
N ASN A 43 -15.43 14.32 -21.38
CA ASN A 43 -15.06 12.97 -20.95
C ASN A 43 -16.08 12.42 -19.94
N PRO A 44 -17.21 11.86 -20.40
CA PRO A 44 -18.27 11.38 -19.51
C PRO A 44 -17.88 10.14 -18.69
N ASP A 45 -16.87 9.40 -19.15
CA ASP A 45 -16.37 8.18 -18.50
C ASP A 45 -15.32 8.45 -17.40
N LEU A 46 -14.91 9.72 -17.22
CA LEU A 46 -13.90 10.12 -16.26
C LEU A 46 -14.38 9.87 -14.83
N GLU A 47 -13.51 9.36 -13.97
CA GLU A 47 -13.90 9.05 -12.61
C GLU A 47 -14.08 10.37 -11.80
N PRO A 48 -15.11 10.46 -10.92
CA PRO A 48 -15.37 11.66 -10.12
C PRO A 48 -14.15 12.27 -9.40
N MET A 49 -13.22 11.46 -8.90
CA MET A 49 -12.01 11.92 -8.22
C MET A 49 -11.02 12.55 -9.20
N GLU A 50 -10.83 11.95 -10.38
CA GLU A 50 -9.98 12.52 -11.43
C GLU A 50 -10.50 13.90 -11.87
N LEU A 51 -11.82 14.05 -11.95
CA LEU A 51 -12.46 15.33 -12.29
C LEU A 51 -12.20 16.40 -11.22
N VAL A 52 -12.20 16.01 -9.94
CA VAL A 52 -11.84 16.91 -8.83
C VAL A 52 -10.36 17.29 -8.88
N GLU A 53 -9.47 16.35 -9.19
CA GLU A 53 -8.03 16.61 -9.29
C GLU A 53 -7.68 17.57 -10.42
N ILE A 54 -8.39 17.55 -11.53
CA ILE A 54 -8.23 18.53 -12.62
C ILE A 54 -8.49 19.96 -12.11
N CYS A 55 -9.47 20.15 -11.21
CA CYS A 55 -9.81 21.48 -10.69
C CYS A 55 -9.02 21.90 -9.45
N TYR A 56 -8.59 20.95 -8.62
CA TYR A 56 -8.00 21.22 -7.29
C TYR A 56 -6.55 20.74 -7.13
N GLY A 57 -6.01 20.05 -8.13
CA GLY A 57 -4.74 19.34 -8.05
C GLY A 57 -4.85 17.99 -7.35
N GLU A 58 -3.74 17.25 -7.33
CA GLU A 58 -3.62 15.91 -6.73
C GLU A 58 -4.25 15.86 -5.33
N GLN A 59 -5.21 14.95 -5.16
CA GLN A 59 -5.92 14.78 -3.90
C GLN A 59 -5.35 13.56 -3.15
N ARG A 60 -5.41 13.57 -1.82
CA ARG A 60 -4.96 12.42 -1.01
C ARG A 60 -6.09 11.40 -0.89
N HIS A 61 -5.98 10.31 -1.65
CA HIS A 61 -7.00 9.23 -1.66
C HIS A 61 -7.00 8.40 -0.36
N GLY A 62 -5.95 8.49 0.44
CA GLY A 62 -5.81 7.77 1.72
C GLY A 62 -6.51 8.42 2.93
N HIS A 63 -7.17 9.57 2.74
CA HIS A 63 -7.92 10.25 3.81
C HIS A 63 -9.24 10.80 3.28
N ILE A 64 -10.34 10.16 3.64
CA ILE A 64 -11.69 10.68 3.38
C ILE A 64 -12.07 11.59 4.54
N ILE A 65 -12.11 12.91 4.29
CA ILE A 65 -12.66 13.88 5.25
C ILE A 65 -14.13 14.12 4.88
N GLY A 66 -15.05 13.48 5.60
CA GLY A 66 -16.48 13.69 5.41
C GLY A 66 -16.99 14.91 6.18
N PHE A 67 -17.31 16.00 5.48
CA PHE A 67 -18.05 17.12 6.06
C PHE A 67 -19.56 16.93 5.88
N GLY A 68 -20.29 16.85 6.99
CA GLY A 68 -21.74 16.70 7.04
C GLY A 68 -22.22 15.24 7.09
N GLY A 69 -23.06 14.91 8.08
CA GLY A 69 -23.94 13.73 8.02
C GLY A 69 -23.31 12.33 8.13
N GLY A 70 -22.19 12.17 8.85
CA GLY A 70 -21.87 10.92 9.56
C GLY A 70 -21.46 9.70 8.72
N LEU A 71 -20.21 9.68 8.23
CA LEU A 71 -19.50 8.40 8.09
C LEU A 71 -19.41 7.76 9.48
N ARG A 72 -20.11 6.65 9.70
CA ARG A 72 -19.96 5.88 10.93
C ARG A 72 -18.79 4.93 10.75
N PRO A 73 -18.10 4.53 11.83
CA PRO A 73 -17.01 3.55 11.74
C PRO A 73 -17.38 2.23 11.05
N LYS A 74 -18.68 1.88 10.99
CA LYS A 74 -19.20 0.72 10.26
C LYS A 74 -19.27 0.90 8.74
N ASP A 75 -19.31 2.13 8.26
CA ASP A 75 -19.32 2.47 6.83
C ASP A 75 -17.88 2.43 6.26
N LEU A 76 -16.86 2.45 7.15
CA LEU A 76 -15.42 2.30 6.82
C LEU A 76 -14.91 0.86 6.93
N LYS A 77 -15.64 0.01 7.66
CA LYS A 77 -15.26 -1.37 7.90
C LYS A 77 -16.00 -2.26 6.92
N GLY A 78 -15.26 -2.90 6.00
CA GLY A 78 -15.79 -3.99 5.18
C GLY A 78 -16.31 -5.15 6.05
N PRO A 79 -17.09 -6.07 5.48
CA PRO A 79 -17.67 -7.20 6.20
C PRO A 79 -16.63 -8.05 6.96
N ASP A 80 -15.38 -8.08 6.48
CA ASP A 80 -14.26 -8.83 7.06
C ASP A 80 -13.24 -7.96 7.81
N ALA A 81 -13.61 -6.73 8.19
CA ALA A 81 -12.68 -5.82 8.84
C ALA A 81 -12.31 -6.30 10.24
N LEU A 82 -11.11 -6.87 10.36
CA LEU A 82 -10.50 -7.25 11.63
C LEU A 82 -10.46 -6.05 12.59
N SER A 83 -10.77 -6.31 13.86
CA SER A 83 -10.61 -5.34 14.92
C SER A 83 -9.13 -4.97 15.10
N ARG A 84 -8.87 -3.80 15.69
CA ARG A 84 -7.51 -3.35 16.02
C ARG A 84 -6.77 -4.37 16.90
N ALA A 85 -7.50 -5.07 17.78
CA ALA A 85 -6.94 -6.10 18.64
C ALA A 85 -6.52 -7.34 17.84
N GLU A 86 -7.36 -7.80 16.90
CA GLU A 86 -7.04 -8.94 16.03
C GLU A 86 -5.87 -8.64 15.10
N LEU A 87 -5.81 -7.43 14.54
CA LEU A 87 -4.68 -6.97 13.72
C LEU A 87 -3.38 -6.94 14.54
N ALA A 88 -3.43 -6.43 15.78
CA ALA A 88 -2.27 -6.42 16.66
C ALA A 88 -1.82 -7.83 17.04
N SER A 89 -2.77 -8.77 17.21
CA SER A 89 -2.47 -10.18 17.49
C SER A 89 -1.77 -10.83 16.30
N LYS A 90 -2.33 -10.71 15.09
CA LYS A 90 -1.72 -11.26 13.86
C LYS A 90 -0.34 -10.67 13.58
N LEU A 91 -0.14 -9.39 13.87
CA LEU A 91 1.17 -8.75 13.71
C LEU A 91 2.21 -9.33 14.67
N ARG A 92 1.83 -9.61 15.93
CA ARG A 92 2.72 -10.25 16.90
C ARG A 92 3.06 -11.67 16.50
N GLU A 93 2.07 -12.45 16.07
CA GLU A 93 2.24 -13.82 15.59
C GLU A 93 3.19 -13.87 14.38
N SER A 94 2.93 -13.05 13.35
CA SER A 94 3.80 -12.98 12.17
C SER A 94 5.23 -12.53 12.49
N ASN A 95 5.40 -11.62 13.45
CA ASN A 95 6.73 -11.22 13.90
C ASN A 95 7.45 -12.32 14.69
N GLY A 96 6.71 -13.12 15.47
CA GLY A 96 7.24 -14.30 16.15
C GLY A 96 7.72 -15.35 15.16
N GLU A 97 6.89 -15.72 14.19
CA GLU A 97 7.24 -16.67 13.12
C GLU A 97 8.49 -16.21 12.35
N LYS A 98 8.58 -14.92 12.04
CA LYS A 98 9.78 -14.35 11.38
C LYS A 98 11.03 -14.47 12.24
N ALA A 99 10.93 -14.27 13.54
CA ALA A 99 12.06 -14.41 14.46
C ALA A 99 12.50 -15.88 14.55
N ASP A 100 11.56 -16.81 14.66
CA ASP A 100 11.85 -18.25 14.72
C ASP A 100 12.51 -18.74 13.42
N LEU A 101 11.99 -18.33 12.26
CA LEU A 101 12.58 -18.63 10.96
C LEU A 101 14.00 -18.05 10.83
N ALA A 102 14.22 -16.81 11.27
CA ALA A 102 15.54 -16.20 11.26
C ALA A 102 16.54 -16.96 12.13
N ALA A 103 16.10 -17.48 13.29
CA ALA A 103 16.94 -18.28 14.17
C ALA A 103 17.35 -19.61 13.51
N VAL A 104 16.41 -20.30 12.85
CA VAL A 104 16.70 -21.55 12.10
C VAL A 104 17.68 -21.28 10.97
N ILE A 105 17.51 -20.19 10.22
CA ILE A 105 18.43 -19.81 9.14
C ILE A 105 19.84 -19.55 9.68
N ALA A 106 19.96 -18.86 10.81
CA ALA A 106 21.24 -18.59 11.44
C ALA A 106 21.96 -19.87 11.87
N GLU A 107 21.24 -20.84 12.46
CA GLU A 107 21.81 -22.12 12.86
C GLU A 107 22.24 -22.95 11.64
N GLN A 108 21.42 -22.98 10.59
CA GLN A 108 21.79 -23.66 9.34
C GLN A 108 23.04 -23.04 8.70
N ALA A 109 23.16 -21.71 8.71
CA ALA A 109 24.34 -21.03 8.19
C ALA A 109 25.62 -21.42 8.95
N LYS A 110 25.52 -21.58 10.28
CA LYS A 110 26.63 -22.05 11.12
C LYS A 110 27.04 -23.47 10.75
N VAL A 111 26.09 -24.40 10.67
CA VAL A 111 26.34 -25.79 10.28
C VAL A 111 26.99 -25.87 8.89
N ILE A 112 26.51 -25.08 7.93
CA ILE A 112 27.09 -25.00 6.58
C ILE A 112 28.53 -24.49 6.62
N SER A 113 28.82 -23.46 7.44
CA SER A 113 30.17 -22.93 7.60
C SER A 113 31.12 -23.97 8.17
N GLU A 114 30.73 -24.66 9.25
CA GLU A 114 31.53 -25.72 9.87
C GLU A 114 31.81 -26.87 8.90
N MET A 115 30.80 -27.27 8.11
CA MET A 115 30.97 -28.33 7.12
C MET A 115 31.90 -27.92 5.97
N ARG A 116 31.86 -26.65 5.54
CA ARG A 116 32.81 -26.10 4.57
C ARG A 116 34.23 -26.12 5.09
N GLU A 117 34.45 -25.66 6.33
CA GLU A 117 35.77 -25.71 6.97
C GLU A 117 36.31 -27.14 7.10
N MET A 118 35.44 -28.09 7.46
CA MET A 118 35.82 -29.50 7.56
C MET A 118 36.25 -30.07 6.20
N MET A 119 35.48 -29.79 5.14
CA MET A 119 35.84 -30.20 3.77
C MET A 119 37.16 -29.57 3.32
N GLU A 120 37.39 -28.30 3.64
CA GLU A 120 38.62 -27.60 3.28
C GLU A 120 39.84 -28.18 4.00
N ARG A 121 39.72 -28.50 5.30
CA ARG A 121 40.76 -29.22 6.06
C ARG A 121 41.06 -30.60 5.47
N MET A 122 40.04 -31.33 5.02
CA MET A 122 40.21 -32.66 4.43
C MET A 122 40.89 -32.60 3.05
N ASN A 123 40.55 -31.58 2.25
CA ASN A 123 41.17 -31.32 0.96
C ASN A 123 42.66 -30.94 1.10
N GLN A 124 43.02 -30.15 2.13
CA GLN A 124 44.42 -29.82 2.43
C GLN A 124 45.25 -31.03 2.90
N ARG A 125 44.62 -32.00 3.59
CA ARG A 125 45.31 -33.20 4.11
C ARG A 125 45.57 -34.26 3.04
N SER A 126 44.69 -34.36 2.04
CA SER A 126 44.82 -35.30 0.90
C SER A 126 45.81 -34.82 -0.18
N GLY A 127 46.25 -33.57 -0.14
CA GLY A 127 47.29 -33.01 -1.01
C GLY A 127 48.75 -33.26 -0.59
N SER A 128 49.01 -34.09 0.43
CA SER A 128 50.37 -34.42 0.86
C SER A 128 51.02 -35.39 -0.15
N PRO A 129 52.15 -35.07 -0.79
CA PRO A 129 52.86 -36.04 -1.62
C PRO A 129 53.38 -37.15 -0.71
N THR A 130 52.99 -38.39 -0.98
CA THR A 130 53.73 -39.55 -0.48
C THR A 130 55.10 -39.50 -1.14
N THR A 131 56.10 -39.00 -0.41
CA THR A 131 57.50 -39.05 -0.82
C THR A 131 57.94 -40.50 -0.87
N ASN A 132 57.74 -41.12 -2.03
CA ASN A 132 58.34 -42.40 -2.36
C ASN A 132 59.82 -42.13 -2.64
N GLN A 133 60.68 -42.33 -1.63
CA GLN A 133 62.13 -42.33 -1.85
C GLN A 133 62.52 -43.66 -2.50
N ASN A 134 62.76 -43.63 -3.81
CA ASN A 134 63.47 -44.68 -4.53
C ASN A 134 64.89 -44.18 -4.88
N GLY A 135 65.90 -45.04 -4.67
CA GLY A 135 67.20 -45.05 -5.36
C GLY A 135 68.41 -44.95 -4.42
N GLN A 136 69.12 -46.05 -4.12
CA GLN A 136 70.13 -46.81 -4.93
C GLN A 136 71.58 -46.43 -4.53
N PRO A 137 72.61 -47.28 -4.76
CA PRO A 137 72.79 -48.29 -5.82
C PRO A 137 72.57 -49.74 -5.41
#